data_AF-A0A960Z7S1-F1
#
_entry.id   AF-A0A960Z7S1-F1
#
_cell.length_a   1.000
_cell.length_b   1.000
_cell.length_c   1.000
_cell.angle_alpha   90.00
_cell.angle_beta   90.00
_cell.angle_gamma   90.00
#
_symmetry.space_group_name_H-M   'P 1'
#
loop_
_entity.id
_entity.type
_entity.pdbx_description
1 polymer ?
#
loop_
_entity_poly.entity_id
_entity_poly.type
_entity_poly.pdbx_seq_one_letter_code
_entity_poly.pdbx_strand_id
1 'polypeptide(L)' 'MPERSSIDEIIDIYKRDVDRTLLRENLKLTPTERVRKLQDILETFEKLQNAKKRKLTKDDSV' A
#
# COMPACT_ATOMS: atom_id res chain seq x y z
N MET A 1 17.66 31.09 8.43
CA MET A 1 16.49 30.21 8.22
C MET A 1 15.54 30.97 7.32
N PRO A 2 15.13 30.44 6.15
CA PRO A 2 14.19 31.14 5.29
C PRO A 2 12.86 31.33 6.03
N GLU A 3 12.22 32.47 5.81
CA GLU A 3 10.91 32.81 6.37
C GLU A 3 9.85 31.83 5.83
N ARG A 4 9.00 31.27 6.69
CA ARG A 4 7.95 30.34 6.26
C ARG A 4 6.87 31.11 5.49
N SER A 5 6.45 30.55 4.36
CA SER A 5 5.42 31.11 3.49
C SER A 5 4.01 30.73 3.97
N SER A 6 2.99 31.51 3.57
CA SER A 6 1.59 31.12 3.72
C SER A 6 1.24 29.78 3.03
N ILE A 7 2.05 29.36 2.05
CA ILE A 7 1.93 28.05 1.41
C ILE A 7 2.33 26.91 2.37
N ASP A 8 3.33 27.12 3.23
CA ASP A 8 3.79 26.10 4.16
C ASP A 8 2.69 25.74 5.17
N GLU A 9 1.89 26.72 5.60
CA GLU A 9 0.73 26.50 6.47
C GLU A 9 -0.33 25.61 5.82
N ILE A 10 -0.65 25.88 4.54
CA ILE A 10 -1.60 25.06 3.77
C ILE A 10 -1.07 23.63 3.64
N ILE A 11 0.23 23.48 3.33
CA ILE A 11 0.88 22.18 3.21
C ILE A 11 0.80 21.39 4.52
N ASP A 12 1.05 22.03 5.66
CA ASP A 12 1.00 21.39 6.98
C ASP A 12 -0.42 20.93 7.33
N ILE A 13 -1.45 21.71 6.98
CA ILE A 13 -2.85 21.33 7.15
C ILE A 13 -3.15 20.03 6.40
N TYR A 14 -2.75 19.92 5.14
CA TYR A 14 -3.00 18.71 4.34
C TYR A 14 -2.15 17.52 4.76
N LYS A 15 -0.93 17.74 5.25
CA LYS A 15 -0.03 16.65 5.68
C LYS A 15 -0.43 16.02 7.00
N ARG A 16 -1.17 16.73 7.86
CA ARG A 16 -1.49 16.31 9.24
C ARG A 16 -2.09 14.91 9.31
N ASP A 17 -3.02 14.59 8.41
CA ASP A 17 -3.77 13.34 8.44
C ASP A 17 -3.20 12.27 7.48
N VAL A 18 -2.06 12.55 6.85
CA VAL A 18 -1.39 11.59 5.97
C VAL A 18 -0.49 10.69 6.81
N ASP A 19 -0.89 9.43 6.96
CA ASP A 19 -0.01 8.41 7.52
C ASP A 19 1.12 8.09 6.53
N ARG A 20 2.34 8.46 6.93
CA ARG A 20 3.56 8.26 6.16
C ARG A 20 4.37 7.05 6.61
N THR A 21 3.87 6.26 7.56
CA THR A 21 4.58 5.13 8.16
C THR A 21 4.97 4.12 7.09
N LEU A 22 4.00 3.63 6.31
CA LEU A 22 4.27 2.64 5.24
C LEU A 22 5.12 3.21 4.10
N LEU A 23 4.97 4.50 3.81
CA LEU A 23 5.80 5.21 2.83
C LEU A 23 7.27 5.22 3.29
N ARG A 24 7.54 5.57 4.55
CA ARG A 24 8.90 5.58 5.11
C ARG A 24 9.51 4.18 5.15
N GLU A 25 8.76 3.17 5.57
CA GLU A 25 9.27 1.79 5.57
C GLU A 25 9.60 1.30 4.15
N ASN A 26 8.78 1.64 3.14
CA ASN A 26 9.10 1.31 1.75
C ASN A 26 10.31 2.08 1.21
N LEU A 27 10.54 3.32 1.64
CA LEU A 27 11.70 4.12 1.21
C LEU A 27 13.03 3.64 1.81
N LYS A 28 13.00 2.84 2.88
CA LYS A 28 14.20 2.16 3.41
C LYS A 28 14.67 1.00 2.53
N LEU A 29 13.79 0.46 1.70
CA LEU A 29 14.08 -0.67 0.82
C LEU A 29 14.75 -0.21 -0.48
N THR A 30 15.65 -1.03 -0.99
CA THR A 30 16.19 -0.88 -2.34
C THR A 30 15.10 -1.04 -3.40
N PRO A 31 15.29 -0.53 -4.64
CA PRO A 31 14.34 -0.76 -5.73
C PRO A 31 13.97 -2.23 -5.92
N THR A 32 14.95 -3.13 -5.87
CA THR A 32 14.73 -4.58 -6.03
C THR A 32 13.88 -5.17 -4.90
N GLU A 33 14.15 -4.78 -3.66
CA GLU A 33 13.35 -5.23 -2.51
C GLU A 33 11.90 -4.74 -2.58
N ARG A 34 11.67 -3.50 -3.05
CA ARG A 34 10.31 -2.98 -3.27
C ARG A 34 9.55 -3.80 -4.30
N VAL A 35 10.19 -4.18 -5.40
CA VAL A 35 9.58 -5.02 -6.45
C VAL A 35 9.26 -6.41 -5.91
N ARG A 36 10.19 -7.05 -5.19
CA ARG A 36 9.95 -8.37 -4.57
C ARG A 36 8.78 -8.33 -3.58
N LYS A 37 8.77 -7.34 -2.69
CA LYS A 37 7.66 -7.13 -1.74
C LYS A 37 6.31 -6.96 -2.44
N LEU A 38 6.27 -6.27 -3.58
CA LEU A 38 5.05 -6.15 -4.39
C LEU A 38 4.63 -7.49 -4.99
N GLN A 39 5.58 -8.28 -5.52
CA GLN A 39 5.30 -9.61 -6.07
C GLN A 39 4.69 -10.55 -5.01
N ASP A 40 5.25 -10.56 -3.80
CA ASP A 40 4.75 -11.40 -2.69
C ASP A 40 3.30 -11.05 -2.31
N ILE A 41 2.98 -9.75 -2.31
CA ILE A 41 1.62 -9.26 -2.05
C ILE A 41 0.68 -9.74 -3.16
N LEU A 42 1.05 -9.56 -4.43
CA LEU A 42 0.22 -9.97 -5.56
C LEU A 42 -0.04 -11.48 -5.58
N GLU A 43 0.97 -12.30 -5.30
CA GLU A 43 0.81 -13.75 -5.21
C GLU A 43 -0.16 -14.15 -4.10
N THR A 44 -0.09 -13.46 -2.95
CA THR A 44 -1.02 -13.67 -1.84
C THR A 44 -2.46 -13.35 -2.24
N PHE A 45 -2.67 -12.20 -2.91
CA PHE A 45 -3.98 -11.82 -3.41
C PHE A 45 -4.53 -12.81 -4.44
N GLU A 46 -3.68 -13.30 -5.35
CA GLU A 46 -4.08 -14.30 -6.34
C GLU A 46 -4.54 -15.60 -5.67
N LYS A 47 -3.80 -16.08 -4.66
CA LYS A 47 -4.19 -17.27 -3.88
C LYS A 47 -5.54 -17.10 -3.22
N LEU A 48 -5.82 -15.93 -2.62
CA LEU A 48 -7.11 -15.62 -2.01
C LEU A 48 -8.25 -15.58 -3.03
N GLN A 49 -8.04 -14.95 -4.19
CA GLN A 49 -9.03 -14.92 -5.27
C GLN A 49 -9.35 -16.32 -5.78
N ASN A 50 -8.33 -17.16 -5.99
CA ASN A 50 -8.52 -18.54 -6.43
C ASN A 50 -9.23 -19.39 -5.38
N ALA A 51 -8.95 -19.18 -4.09
CA ALA A 51 -9.67 -19.85 -3.01
C ALA A 51 -11.16 -19.44 -2.96
N LYS A 52 -11.47 -18.16 -3.16
CA LYS A 52 -12.85 -17.66 -3.27
C LYS A 52 -13.59 -18.31 -4.44
N LYS A 53 -12.98 -18.35 -5.63
CA LYS A 53 -13.56 -19.00 -6.82
C LYS A 53 -13.89 -20.47 -6.59
N ARG A 54 -12.96 -21.23 -5.99
CA ARG A 54 -13.17 -22.65 -5.67
C ARG A 54 -14.31 -22.88 -4.68
N LYS A 55 -14.49 -21.98 -3.70
CA LYS A 55 -15.63 -22.05 -2.77
C LYS A 55 -16.96 -21.83 -3.49
N LEU A 56 -17.06 -20.79 -4.33
CA LEU A 56 -18.28 -20.48 -5.08
C LEU A 56 -18.71 -21.65 -5.97
N THR A 57 -17.79 -22.23 -6.74
CA THR A 57 -18.09 -23.38 -7.60
C THR A 57 -18.53 -24.63 -6.84
N LYS A 58 -18.13 -24.76 -5.57
CA LYS A 58 -18.47 -25.91 -4.72
C LYS A 58 -19.82 -25.76 -4.05
N ASP A 59 -20.26 -24.54 -3.77
CA ASP A 59 -21.62 -24.27 -3.28
C ASP A 59 -22.67 -24.38 -4.40
N ASP A 60 -22.29 -24.08 -5.66
CA ASP A 60 -23.18 -24.22 -6.83
C ASP A 60 -23.39 -25.67 -7.32
N SER A 61 -22.69 -26.65 -6.71
CA SER A 61 -22.73 -28.07 -7.08
C SER A 61 -23.34 -28.99 -6.01
N VAL A 62 -24.07 -28.41 -5.04
CA VAL A 62 -24.87 -29.11 -4.02
C VAL A 62 -26.35 -28.81 -4.21
#